data_AF-A0A7S2ZLK7-F1
#
_entry.id   AF-A0A7S2ZLK7-F1
#
_cell.length_a   1.000
_cell.length_b   1.000
_cell.length_c   1.000
_cell.angle_alpha   90.00
_cell.angle_beta   90.00
_cell.angle_gamma   90.00
#
_symmetry.space_group_name_H-M   'P 1'
#
loop_
_entity.id
_entity.type
_entity.pdbx_description
1 polymer ?
#
loop_
_entity_poly.entity_id
_entity_poly.type
_entity_poly.pdbx_seq_one_letter_code
_entity_poly.pdbx_strand_id
1 'polypeptide(L)'
;MHAEVLYSLSAMKSISNVFATFGLDGNQRELLIVVINPQKTNIEKIQSSIDGKEVSDIERSLRTGYDEARIKEIYKISDTELQVGSILDAALSRMASKSFL
;
A
#
# COMPACT_ATOMS: atom_id res chain seq x y z
N MET A 1 6.00 0.81 -15.29
CA MET A 1 6.08 1.95 -14.35
C MET A 1 5.09 1.81 -13.19
N HIS A 2 3.78 1.64 -13.41
CA HIS A 2 2.81 1.58 -12.28
C HIS A 2 3.04 0.39 -11.32
N ALA A 3 3.39 -0.79 -11.84
CA ALA A 3 3.77 -1.94 -11.02
C ALA A 3 4.98 -1.67 -10.10
N GLU A 4 5.88 -0.75 -10.50
CA GLU A 4 7.06 -0.37 -9.72
C GLU A 4 6.66 0.33 -8.42
N VAL A 5 5.51 1.00 -8.39
CA VAL A 5 4.98 1.62 -7.16
C VAL A 5 4.69 0.54 -6.12
N LEU A 6 3.98 -0.54 -6.50
CA LEU A 6 3.70 -1.65 -5.60
C LEU A 6 4.98 -2.39 -5.19
N TYR A 7 5.90 -2.57 -6.14
CA TYR A 7 7.21 -3.16 -5.83
C TYR A 7 8.01 -2.30 -4.85
N SER A 8 7.98 -0.97 -4.99
CA SER A 8 8.64 -0.02 -4.09
C SER A 8 8.05 -0.07 -2.68
N LEU A 9 6.73 -0.23 -2.57
CA LEU A 9 6.05 -0.43 -1.29
C LEU A 9 6.37 -1.76 -0.62
N SER A 10 6.74 -2.81 -1.37
CA SER A 10 6.97 -4.11 -0.77
C SER A 10 8.39 -4.31 -0.23
N ALA A 11 8.54 -5.07 0.85
CA ALA A 11 9.83 -5.64 1.25
C ALA A 11 10.16 -6.97 0.52
N MET A 12 9.24 -7.47 -0.31
CA MET A 12 9.34 -8.77 -0.97
C MET A 12 10.10 -8.69 -2.30
N LYS A 13 10.74 -9.80 -2.69
CA LYS A 13 11.44 -9.94 -3.97
C LYS A 13 10.60 -10.64 -5.05
N SER A 14 9.60 -11.43 -4.64
CA SER A 14 8.71 -12.13 -5.57
C SER A 14 7.64 -11.19 -6.09
N ILE A 15 7.68 -10.88 -7.38
CA ILE A 15 6.69 -10.02 -8.06
C ILE A 15 5.26 -10.54 -7.85
N SER A 16 5.04 -11.85 -7.97
CA SER A 16 3.73 -12.46 -7.73
C SER A 16 3.21 -12.20 -6.32
N ASN A 17 4.09 -12.28 -5.31
CA ASN A 17 3.69 -12.04 -3.92
C ASN A 17 3.41 -10.55 -3.67
N VAL A 18 4.14 -9.64 -4.34
CA VAL A 18 3.85 -8.20 -4.29
C VAL A 18 2.44 -7.93 -4.77
N PHE A 19 2.06 -8.45 -5.94
CA PHE A 19 0.71 -8.26 -6.47
C PHE A 19 -0.37 -8.94 -5.64
N ALA A 20 -0.11 -10.13 -5.10
CA ALA A 20 -1.06 -10.80 -4.21
C ALA A 20 -1.28 -10.05 -2.88
N THR A 21 -0.28 -9.30 -2.41
CA THR A 21 -0.32 -8.61 -1.11
C THR A 21 -0.81 -7.17 -1.22
N PHE A 22 -0.33 -6.42 -2.22
CA PHE A 22 -0.59 -4.99 -2.39
C PHE A 22 -1.51 -4.67 -3.57
N GLY A 23 -1.81 -5.67 -4.41
CA GLY A 23 -2.81 -5.56 -5.47
C GLY A 23 -4.23 -5.80 -4.95
N LEU A 24 -5.16 -5.93 -5.88
CA LEU A 24 -6.57 -6.17 -5.58
C LEU A 24 -6.85 -7.67 -5.50
N ASP A 25 -7.58 -8.09 -4.46
CA ASP A 25 -8.03 -9.47 -4.25
C ASP A 25 -9.56 -9.60 -4.22
N GLY A 26 -10.30 -8.73 -4.92
CA GLY A 26 -11.74 -8.85 -5.14
C GLY A 26 -12.65 -8.71 -3.90
N ASN A 27 -12.07 -8.68 -2.69
CA ASN A 27 -12.80 -8.57 -1.42
C ASN A 27 -12.64 -7.19 -0.76
N GLN A 28 -11.81 -6.30 -1.32
CA GLN A 28 -11.62 -4.94 -0.80
C GLN A 28 -12.84 -4.06 -1.06
N ARG A 29 -13.22 -3.29 -0.04
CA ARG A 29 -14.24 -2.23 -0.15
C ARG A 29 -13.65 -0.83 -0.31
N GLU A 30 -12.35 -0.71 -0.09
CA GLU A 30 -11.60 0.53 -0.17
C GLU A 30 -10.41 0.34 -1.11
N LEU A 31 -10.17 1.33 -1.97
CA LEU A 31 -9.17 1.26 -3.04
C LEU A 31 -8.35 2.53 -3.04
N LEU A 32 -7.03 2.39 -3.04
CA LEU A 32 -6.11 3.49 -3.32
C LEU A 32 -5.57 3.34 -4.74
N ILE A 33 -5.89 4.29 -5.60
CA ILE A 33 -5.47 4.28 -7.00
C ILE A 33 -4.37 5.30 -7.20
N VAL A 34 -3.23 4.83 -7.71
CA VAL A 34 -2.06 5.67 -7.99
C VAL A 34 -1.83 5.71 -9.49
N VAL A 35 -1.98 6.90 -10.09
CA VAL A 35 -1.69 7.15 -11.51
C VAL A 35 -0.55 8.15 -11.61
N ILE A 36 0.49 7.78 -12.35
CA ILE A 36 1.66 8.64 -12.57
C ILE A 36 1.44 9.42 -13.87
N ASN A 37 1.55 10.75 -13.79
CA ASN A 37 1.31 11.67 -14.91
C ASN A 37 -0.03 11.43 -15.64
N PRO A 38 -1.18 11.44 -14.93
CA PRO A 38 -2.47 11.21 -15.55
C PRO A 38 -2.85 12.36 -16.48
N GLN A 39 -3.43 12.04 -17.63
CA GLN A 39 -4.26 12.99 -18.38
C GLN A 39 -5.67 12.99 -17.77
N LYS A 40 -6.41 14.08 -17.94
CA LYS A 40 -7.80 14.19 -17.44
C LYS A 40 -8.69 13.03 -17.92
N THR A 41 -8.52 12.62 -19.18
CA THR A 41 -9.23 11.49 -19.78
C THR A 41 -8.90 10.14 -19.13
N ASN A 42 -7.72 9.99 -18.51
CA ASN A 42 -7.39 8.78 -17.74
C ASN A 42 -8.18 8.73 -16.44
N ILE A 43 -8.29 9.87 -15.74
CA ILE A 43 -9.00 9.96 -14.46
C ILE A 43 -10.49 9.65 -14.66
N GLU A 44 -11.12 10.27 -15.67
CA GLU A 44 -12.55 10.05 -15.97
C GLU A 44 -12.84 8.57 -16.30
N LYS A 45 -11.97 7.92 -17.09
CA LYS A 45 -12.11 6.49 -17.40
C LYS A 45 -11.95 5.58 -16.18
N ILE A 46 -11.02 5.93 -15.29
CA ILE A 46 -10.80 5.18 -14.04
C ILE A 46 -12.02 5.32 -13.15
N GLN A 47 -12.49 6.56 -12.92
CA GLN A 47 -13.69 6.83 -12.13
C GLN A 47 -14.91 6.10 -12.69
N SER A 48 -15.12 6.10 -14.01
CA SER A 48 -16.24 5.40 -14.63
C SER A 48 -16.13 3.87 -14.58
N SER A 49 -14.96 3.32 -14.24
CA SER A 49 -14.73 1.88 -14.11
C SER A 49 -14.91 1.35 -12.69
N ILE A 50 -15.14 2.23 -11.71
CA ILE A 50 -15.22 1.88 -10.29
C ILE A 50 -16.66 2.06 -9.83
N ASP A 51 -17.27 0.99 -9.35
CA ASP A 51 -18.53 1.05 -8.61
C ASP A 51 -18.24 1.44 -7.16
N GLY A 52 -18.22 2.74 -6.90
CA GLY A 52 -17.87 3.26 -5.58
C GLY A 52 -17.94 4.78 -5.50
N LYS A 53 -17.53 5.31 -4.35
CA LYS A 53 -17.48 6.74 -4.09
C LYS A 53 -16.04 7.18 -3.84
N GLU A 54 -15.61 8.18 -4.60
CA GLU A 54 -14.32 8.83 -4.34
C GLU A 54 -14.35 9.59 -3.00
N VAL A 55 -13.28 9.44 -2.22
CA VAL A 55 -13.13 10.10 -0.92
C VAL A 55 -12.15 11.26 -1.09
N SER A 56 -12.63 12.48 -0.84
CA SER A 56 -11.86 13.71 -1.06
C SER A 56 -10.76 13.94 -0.02
N ASP A 57 -10.96 13.49 1.22
CA ASP A 57 -9.99 13.64 2.32
C ASP A 57 -9.19 12.34 2.50
N ILE A 58 -8.26 12.13 1.57
CA ILE A 58 -7.43 10.93 1.52
C ILE A 58 -6.53 10.79 2.76
N GLU A 59 -5.95 11.89 3.25
CA GLU A 59 -5.03 11.85 4.40
C GLU A 59 -5.74 11.38 5.66
N ARG A 60 -6.92 11.92 5.94
CA ARG A 60 -7.72 11.51 7.09
C ARG A 60 -8.14 10.04 7.00
N SER A 61 -8.55 9.61 5.82
CA SER A 61 -8.99 8.24 5.56
C SER A 61 -7.84 7.25 5.80
N LEU A 62 -6.66 7.55 5.26
CA LEU A 62 -5.46 6.72 5.45
C LEU A 62 -5.00 6.67 6.91
N ARG A 63 -5.12 7.77 7.67
CA ARG A 63 -4.74 7.80 9.10
C ARG A 63 -5.67 7.00 10.00
N THR A 64 -6.90 6.76 9.58
CA THR A 64 -7.93 6.10 10.41
C THR A 64 -8.30 4.70 9.93
N GLY A 65 -8.03 4.37 8.66
CA GLY A 65 -8.43 3.11 8.03
C GLY A 65 -7.29 2.09 7.83
N TYR A 66 -6.08 2.31 8.34
CA TYR A 66 -5.00 1.33 8.19
C TYR A 66 -5.11 0.18 9.21
N ASP A 67 -4.82 -1.03 8.75
CA ASP A 67 -4.74 -2.21 9.61
C ASP A 67 -3.30 -2.42 10.10
N GLU A 68 -3.05 -2.00 11.33
CA GLU A 68 -1.73 -2.12 11.96
C GLU A 68 -1.25 -3.58 12.04
N ALA A 69 -2.15 -4.51 12.40
CA ALA A 69 -1.79 -5.93 12.53
C ALA A 69 -1.37 -6.51 11.18
N ARG A 70 -2.09 -6.16 10.12
CA ARG A 70 -1.74 -6.58 8.75
C ARG A 70 -0.43 -5.97 8.27
N ILE A 71 -0.14 -4.71 8.60
CA ILE A 71 1.15 -4.08 8.31
C ILE A 71 2.28 -4.84 9.03
N LYS A 72 2.12 -5.13 10.33
CA LYS A 72 3.11 -5.91 11.08
C LYS A 72 3.34 -7.28 10.45
N GLU A 73 2.30 -7.96 10.00
CA GLU A 73 2.41 -9.25 9.32
C GLU A 73 3.19 -9.14 7.99
N ILE A 74 2.81 -8.21 7.11
CA ILE A 74 3.40 -8.02 5.79
C ILE A 74 4.89 -7.69 5.88
N TYR A 75 5.25 -6.80 6.80
CA TYR A 75 6.63 -6.38 7.00
C TYR A 75 7.38 -7.24 8.03
N LYS A 76 6.74 -8.21 8.68
CA LYS A 76 7.33 -9.02 9.76
C LYS A 76 7.91 -8.14 10.89
N ILE A 77 7.07 -7.25 11.40
CA ILE A 77 7.41 -6.33 12.49
C ILE A 77 7.05 -6.99 13.81
N SER A 78 8.00 -7.02 14.75
CA SER A 78 7.84 -7.58 16.09
C SER A 78 7.51 -6.49 17.12
N ASP A 79 6.77 -6.83 18.18
CA ASP A 79 6.47 -5.85 19.24
C ASP A 79 7.71 -5.41 20.03
N THR A 80 8.78 -6.21 20.01
CA THR A 80 10.07 -5.86 20.63
C THR A 80 10.75 -4.70 19.91
N GLU A 81 10.74 -4.68 18.57
CA GLU A 81 11.36 -3.58 17.82
C GLU A 81 10.58 -2.27 17.99
N LEU A 82 9.27 -2.37 18.23
CA LEU A 82 8.40 -1.22 18.49
C LEU A 82 8.62 -0.58 19.87
N GLN A 83 9.42 -1.20 20.74
CA GLN A 83 9.87 -0.57 21.98
C GLN A 83 10.91 0.54 21.74
N VAL A 84 11.57 0.52 20.57
CA VAL A 84 12.67 1.45 20.24
C VAL A 84 12.46 2.23 18.94
N GLY A 85 11.36 1.99 18.22
CA GLY A 85 11.04 2.66 16.96
C GLY A 85 9.55 2.59 16.63
N SER A 86 9.15 3.23 15.54
CA SER A 86 7.76 3.20 15.07
C SER A 86 7.52 2.13 14.00
N ILE A 87 6.25 1.78 13.79
CA ILE A 87 5.84 0.90 12.69
C ILE A 87 6.25 1.48 11.32
N LEU A 88 6.24 2.81 11.19
CA LEU A 88 6.65 3.50 9.98
C LEU A 88 8.14 3.34 9.72
N ASP A 89 8.99 3.54 10.73
CA ASP A 89 10.45 3.37 10.60
C ASP A 89 10.80 1.93 10.22
N ALA A 90 10.14 0.98 10.88
CA ALA A 90 10.30 -0.45 10.63
C ALA A 90 9.91 -0.84 9.20
N ALA A 91 8.78 -0.33 8.69
CA ALA A 91 8.33 -0.57 7.32
C ALA A 91 9.26 0.08 6.28
N LEU A 92 9.62 1.37 6.47
CA LEU A 92 10.50 2.10 5.56
C LEU A 92 11.89 1.46 5.45
N SER A 93 12.45 1.01 6.58
CA SER A 93 13.74 0.29 6.60
C SER A 93 13.71 -0.97 5.74
N ARG A 94 12.61 -1.74 5.81
CA ARG A 94 12.42 -2.96 5.02
C ARG A 94 12.12 -2.68 3.55
N MET A 95 11.37 -1.61 3.26
CA MET A 95 11.15 -1.14 1.88
C MET A 95 12.46 -0.75 1.21
N ALA A 96 13.33 -0.04 1.93
CA ALA A 96 14.61 0.44 1.42
C ALA A 96 15.64 -0.70 1.27
N SER A 97 15.73 -1.61 2.24
CA SER A 97 16.68 -2.72 2.22
C SER A 97 16.22 -3.93 1.39
N LYS A 98 14.92 -4.04 1.09
CA LYS A 98 14.29 -5.25 0.51
C LYS A 98 14.66 -6.53 1.26
N SER A 99 14.83 -6.40 2.58
CA SER A 99 15.18 -7.49 3.49
C SER A 99 14.37 -7.39 4.76
N PHE A 100 14.11 -8.55 5.35
CA PHE A 100 13.70 -8.64 6.75
C PHE A 100 15.02 -8.73 7.54
N LEU A 101 15.19 -7.86 8.54
CA LEU A 101 16.28 -7.98 9.51
C LEU A 101 15.95 -9.09 10.50
#